data_AF-A0A7X0RYQ0-F1
#
_entry.id   AF-A0A7X0RYQ0-F1
#
_cell.length_a   1.000
_cell.length_b   1.000
_cell.length_c   1.000
_cell.angle_alpha   90.00
_cell.angle_beta   90.00
_cell.angle_gamma   90.00
#
_symmetry.space_group_name_H-M   'P 1'
#
loop_
_entity.id
_entity.type
_entity.pdbx_description
1 polymer ?
#
loop_
_entity_poly.entity_id
_entity_poly.type
_entity_poly.pdbx_seq_one_letter_code
_entity_poly.pdbx_strand_id
1 'polypeptide(L)'
;MPIDDIYDHFIGFVEDASKKISYPYGIVYAAKKVTDAFYYAEGEKLIKLFPCEDPRIFNKETPGRYKGKARYRGDMLRMVYPCNMINENHLRIQIQGMTLGEWIVNERSLGSLRKICNDLWLWEVGKEEIEGANKCLGDAGILLAWQSPSPTKPSRTLP
;
A
#
# COMPACT_ATOMS: atom_id res chain seq x y z
N MET A 1 3.45 24.10 -1.37
CA MET A 1 3.99 23.21 -0.33
C MET A 1 4.49 21.97 -1.03
N PRO A 2 5.78 21.63 -0.91
CA PRO A 2 6.31 20.31 -1.27
C PRO A 2 5.41 19.19 -0.74
N ILE A 3 5.31 18.09 -1.49
CA ILE A 3 4.46 16.97 -1.09
C ILE A 3 4.99 16.27 0.17
N ASP A 4 6.30 16.35 0.40
CA ASP A 4 6.97 15.76 1.55
C ASP A 4 6.58 16.50 2.84
N ASP A 5 6.56 17.84 2.82
CA ASP A 5 6.03 18.64 3.93
C ASP A 5 4.58 18.27 4.27
N ILE A 6 3.75 17.95 3.26
CA ILE A 6 2.37 17.50 3.48
C ILE A 6 2.37 16.15 4.21
N TYR A 7 3.21 15.20 3.79
CA TYR A 7 3.30 13.90 4.44
C TYR A 7 3.70 14.00 5.91
N ASP A 8 4.67 14.87 6.25
CA ASP A 8 5.10 15.07 7.64
C ASP A 8 3.94 15.52 8.54
N HIS A 9 3.12 16.47 8.07
CA HIS A 9 1.92 16.92 8.81
C HIS A 9 0.88 15.80 8.94
N PHE A 10 0.69 15.00 7.89
CA PHE A 10 -0.24 13.87 7.91
C PHE A 10 0.22 12.74 8.83
N ILE A 11 1.53 12.47 8.90
CA ILE A 11 2.10 11.49 9.82
C ILE A 11 1.78 11.87 11.25
N GLY A 12 2.06 13.11 11.66
CA GLY A 12 1.73 13.57 13.01
C GLY A 12 0.24 13.45 13.34
N PHE A 13 -0.64 13.80 12.39
CA PHE A 13 -2.08 13.61 12.54
C PHE A 13 -2.47 12.12 12.70
N VAL A 14 -1.92 11.24 11.86
CA VAL A 14 -2.21 9.81 11.88
C VAL A 14 -1.79 9.23 13.23
N GLU A 15 -0.60 9.54 13.73
CA GLU A 15 -0.14 9.04 15.02
C GLU A 15 -1.08 9.44 16.17
N ASP A 16 -1.53 10.68 16.19
CA ASP A 16 -2.46 11.16 17.20
C ASP A 16 -3.86 10.53 17.06
N ALA A 17 -4.29 10.24 15.83
CA ALA A 17 -5.53 9.52 15.57
C ALA A 17 -5.42 8.05 16.01
N SER A 18 -4.28 7.37 15.75
CA SER A 18 -4.04 5.97 16.13
C SER A 18 -4.07 5.74 17.64
N LYS A 19 -3.80 6.77 18.44
CA LYS A 19 -3.94 6.72 19.92
C LYS A 19 -5.39 6.70 20.38
N LYS A 20 -6.33 7.15 19.55
CA LYS A 20 -7.75 7.37 19.89
C LYS A 20 -8.69 6.42 19.17
N ILE A 21 -8.27 5.86 18.03
CA ILE A 21 -9.11 5.07 17.13
C ILE A 21 -8.39 3.75 16.84
N SER A 22 -9.12 2.64 16.99
CA SER A 22 -8.63 1.31 16.61
C SER A 22 -8.97 0.99 15.17
N TYR A 23 -7.95 0.63 14.39
CA TYR A 23 -8.11 0.15 13.01
C TYR A 23 -6.95 -0.80 12.67
N PRO A 24 -7.19 -1.82 11.81
CA PRO A 24 -6.20 -2.85 11.56
C PRO A 24 -5.19 -2.48 10.46
N TYR A 25 -5.51 -1.50 9.62
CA TYR A 25 -4.73 -1.13 8.45
C TYR A 25 -5.07 0.29 8.00
N GLY A 26 -4.10 1.03 7.47
CA GLY A 26 -4.31 2.33 6.85
C GLY A 26 -3.17 2.74 5.93
N ILE A 27 -3.42 3.73 5.06
CA ILE A 27 -2.47 4.20 4.06
C ILE A 27 -2.58 5.71 3.91
N VAL A 28 -1.48 6.37 3.56
CA VAL A 28 -1.45 7.79 3.16
C VAL A 28 -0.95 7.87 1.73
N TYR A 29 -1.66 8.60 0.87
CA TYR A 29 -1.35 8.74 -0.54
C TYR A 29 -1.78 10.10 -1.06
N ALA A 30 -1.29 10.46 -2.26
CA ALA A 30 -1.73 11.64 -2.98
C ALA A 30 -2.34 11.25 -4.33
N ALA A 31 -3.33 12.03 -4.77
CA ALA A 31 -3.90 11.94 -6.09
C ALA A 31 -3.98 13.33 -6.73
N LYS A 32 -4.02 13.38 -8.07
CA LYS A 32 -4.06 14.65 -8.81
C LYS A 32 -5.35 15.44 -8.56
N LYS A 33 -6.46 14.76 -8.26
CA LYS A 33 -7.77 15.35 -8.00
C LYS A 33 -8.36 14.77 -6.73
N VAL A 34 -9.06 15.60 -5.96
CA VAL A 34 -9.79 15.18 -4.76
C VAL A 34 -10.81 14.09 -5.07
N THR A 35 -11.49 14.19 -6.22
CA THR A 35 -12.42 13.15 -6.69
C THR A 35 -11.74 11.81 -6.88
N ASP A 36 -10.53 11.81 -7.45
CA ASP A 36 -9.77 10.58 -7.68
C ASP A 36 -9.32 9.99 -6.36
N ALA A 37 -8.87 10.84 -5.41
CA ALA A 37 -8.52 10.41 -4.07
C ALA A 37 -9.71 9.77 -3.35
N PHE A 38 -10.89 10.38 -3.43
CA PHE A 38 -12.12 9.88 -2.82
C PHE A 38 -12.52 8.51 -3.39
N TYR A 39 -12.65 8.39 -4.72
CA TYR A 39 -13.03 7.12 -5.34
C TYR A 39 -11.98 6.03 -5.16
N TYR A 40 -10.69 6.39 -5.09
CA TYR A 40 -9.64 5.43 -4.79
C TYR A 40 -9.74 4.85 -3.38
N ALA A 41 -10.09 5.67 -2.38
CA ALA A 41 -10.31 5.22 -1.00
C ALA A 41 -11.46 4.21 -0.93
N GLU A 42 -12.56 4.50 -1.64
CA GLU A 42 -13.73 3.61 -1.70
C GLU A 42 -13.48 2.33 -2.51
N GLY A 43 -12.43 2.30 -3.33
CA GLY A 43 -12.17 1.20 -4.27
C GLY A 43 -13.09 1.23 -5.49
N GLU A 44 -13.64 2.40 -5.83
CA GLU A 44 -14.57 2.59 -6.93
C GLU A 44 -13.93 3.21 -8.18
N LYS A 45 -14.70 3.24 -9.27
CA LYS A 45 -14.38 3.88 -10.58
C LYS A 45 -13.06 3.47 -11.24
N LEU A 46 -12.48 2.34 -10.83
CA LEU A 46 -11.25 1.79 -11.40
C LEU A 46 -10.08 2.79 -11.38
N ILE A 47 -10.05 3.68 -10.39
CA ILE A 47 -8.92 4.60 -10.20
C ILE A 47 -7.71 3.79 -9.76
N LYS A 48 -6.56 4.05 -10.39
CA LYS A 48 -5.26 3.48 -10.00
C LYS A 48 -4.28 4.60 -9.68
N LEU A 49 -3.46 4.40 -8.65
CA LEU A 49 -2.38 5.31 -8.31
C LEU A 49 -1.05 4.86 -8.89
N PHE A 50 -0.87 3.55 -9.07
CA PHE A 50 0.36 2.96 -9.61
C PHE A 50 0.14 2.34 -10.99
N PRO A 51 1.13 2.36 -11.90
CA PRO A 51 1.03 1.68 -13.18
C PRO A 51 0.79 0.17 -13.04
N CYS A 52 1.44 -0.44 -12.05
CA CYS A 52 1.39 -1.85 -11.68
C CYS A 52 0.19 -2.25 -10.80
N GLU A 53 -0.81 -1.38 -10.68
CA GLU A 53 -2.03 -1.66 -9.91
C GLU A 53 -3.17 -2.11 -10.84
N ASP A 54 -3.82 -3.24 -10.52
CA ASP A 54 -5.12 -3.65 -11.06
C ASP A 54 -6.24 -3.16 -10.14
N PRO A 55 -6.92 -2.06 -10.51
CA PRO A 55 -7.93 -1.45 -9.65
C PRO A 55 -9.21 -2.30 -9.54
N ARG A 56 -9.36 -3.35 -10.35
CA ARG A 56 -10.51 -4.26 -10.29
C ARG A 56 -10.44 -5.22 -9.12
N ILE A 57 -9.23 -5.52 -8.63
CA ILE A 57 -9.04 -6.53 -7.58
C ILE A 57 -9.46 -5.95 -6.23
N PHE A 58 -9.01 -4.73 -5.91
CA PHE A 58 -9.29 -4.14 -4.60
C PHE A 58 -10.79 -3.98 -4.33
N ASN A 59 -11.57 -3.55 -5.33
CA ASN A 59 -13.02 -3.42 -5.19
C ASN A 59 -13.67 -4.74 -4.71
N LYS A 60 -13.22 -5.88 -5.26
CA LYS A 60 -13.72 -7.22 -4.91
C LYS A 60 -13.25 -7.71 -3.53
N GLU A 61 -12.24 -7.09 -2.93
CA GLU A 61 -11.78 -7.41 -1.58
C GLU A 61 -12.55 -6.66 -0.49
N THR A 62 -13.31 -5.62 -0.83
CA THR A 62 -14.04 -4.84 0.16
C THR A 62 -15.28 -5.60 0.67
N PRO A 63 -15.57 -5.53 1.98
CA PRO A 63 -16.68 -6.27 2.60
C PRO A 63 -18.08 -5.73 2.22
N GLY A 64 -18.16 -4.63 1.46
CA GLY A 64 -19.42 -4.01 1.01
C GLY A 64 -20.14 -4.84 -0.07
N ARG A 65 -20.41 -4.22 -1.23
CA ARG A 65 -21.18 -4.84 -2.33
C ARG A 65 -20.69 -6.23 -2.73
N TYR A 66 -19.38 -6.46 -2.69
CA TYR A 66 -18.75 -7.70 -3.14
C TYR A 66 -18.55 -8.75 -2.03
N LYS A 67 -18.81 -8.41 -0.76
CA LYS A 67 -18.55 -9.29 0.41
C LYS A 67 -17.16 -9.94 0.37
N GLY A 68 -16.15 -9.16 -0.04
CA GLY A 68 -14.77 -9.62 -0.16
C GLY A 68 -14.19 -10.05 1.18
N LYS A 69 -13.10 -10.82 1.12
CA LYS A 69 -12.44 -11.38 2.32
C LYS A 69 -11.75 -10.33 3.19
N ALA A 70 -11.63 -9.08 2.71
CA ALA A 70 -10.95 -7.99 3.39
C ALA A 70 -9.51 -8.37 3.84
N ARG A 71 -8.79 -9.11 3.00
CA ARG A 71 -7.44 -9.62 3.30
C ARG A 71 -6.42 -8.53 3.63
N TYR A 72 -6.67 -7.30 3.16
CA TYR A 72 -5.86 -6.12 3.46
C TYR A 72 -5.81 -5.78 4.96
N ARG A 73 -6.64 -6.40 5.79
CA ARG A 73 -6.67 -6.17 7.24
C ARG A 73 -5.62 -6.96 8.01
N GLY A 74 -4.88 -7.87 7.37
CA GLY A 74 -3.83 -8.63 8.08
C GLY A 74 -3.09 -9.65 7.23
N ASP A 75 -3.68 -10.12 6.14
CA ASP A 75 -3.11 -11.23 5.34
C ASP A 75 -2.26 -10.74 4.17
N MET A 76 -2.56 -9.56 3.65
CA MET A 76 -1.94 -8.96 2.46
C MET A 76 -1.91 -7.45 2.59
N LEU A 77 -1.07 -6.78 1.80
CA LEU A 77 -1.10 -5.31 1.66
C LEU A 77 -1.91 -4.94 0.41
N ARG A 78 -2.48 -3.73 0.35
CA ARG A 78 -3.15 -3.27 -0.88
C ARG A 78 -2.13 -3.06 -2.01
N MET A 79 -1.18 -2.18 -1.71
CA MET A 79 0.03 -1.78 -2.43
C MET A 79 0.98 -1.18 -1.37
N VAL A 80 2.17 -0.74 -1.75
CA VAL A 80 3.08 0.06 -0.92
C VAL A 80 2.88 1.55 -1.21
N TYR A 81 2.75 2.34 -0.15
CA TYR A 81 2.53 3.79 -0.18
C TYR A 81 3.64 4.53 0.59
N PRO A 82 3.71 5.87 0.50
CA PRO A 82 4.65 6.65 1.31
C PRO A 82 4.52 6.40 2.82
N CYS A 83 3.29 6.21 3.31
CA CYS A 83 3.05 5.82 4.70
C CYS A 83 2.04 4.68 4.76
N ASN A 84 2.40 3.60 5.45
CA ASN A 84 1.59 2.41 5.60
C ASN A 84 1.42 2.12 7.09
N MET A 85 0.18 2.13 7.58
CA MET A 85 -0.16 1.74 8.93
C MET A 85 -0.52 0.27 8.91
N ILE A 86 0.43 -0.57 9.32
CA ILE A 86 0.34 -2.03 9.24
C ILE A 86 0.37 -2.62 10.64
N ASN A 87 -0.23 -3.80 10.79
CA ASN A 87 -0.30 -4.49 12.08
C ASN A 87 0.67 -5.68 12.16
N GLU A 88 0.72 -6.28 13.33
CA GLU A 88 1.57 -7.45 13.63
C GLU A 88 1.35 -8.65 12.70
N ASN A 89 0.13 -8.86 12.18
CA ASN A 89 -0.11 -9.93 11.20
C ASN A 89 0.59 -9.64 9.87
N HIS A 90 0.52 -8.39 9.41
CA HIS A 90 1.24 -7.97 8.20
C HIS A 90 2.74 -8.15 8.36
N LEU A 91 3.30 -7.75 9.51
CA LEU A 91 4.75 -7.87 9.77
C LEU A 91 5.23 -9.32 9.72
N ARG A 92 4.37 -10.30 10.03
CA ARG A 92 4.70 -11.74 9.99
C ARG A 92 4.55 -12.39 8.61
N ILE A 93 4.04 -11.68 7.61
CA ILE A 93 3.90 -12.21 6.24
C ILE A 93 5.28 -12.66 5.76
N GLN A 94 5.35 -13.87 5.20
CA GLN A 94 6.60 -14.46 4.71
C GLN A 94 6.94 -13.97 3.32
N ILE A 95 8.18 -13.51 3.14
CA ILE A 95 8.77 -13.06 1.87
C ILE A 95 10.13 -13.74 1.75
N GLN A 96 10.29 -14.66 0.80
CA GLN A 96 11.58 -15.30 0.47
C GLN A 96 12.35 -15.86 1.69
N GLY A 97 11.64 -16.39 2.69
CA GLY A 97 12.25 -17.01 3.88
C GLY A 97 12.52 -16.06 5.06
N MET A 98 12.09 -14.80 4.97
CA MET A 98 12.05 -13.86 6.10
C MET A 98 10.65 -13.26 6.25
N THR A 99 10.36 -12.67 7.41
CA THR A 99 9.14 -11.89 7.62
C THR A 99 9.20 -10.52 6.94
N LEU A 100 8.05 -9.91 6.66
CA LEU A 100 7.98 -8.53 6.17
C LEU A 100 8.67 -7.54 7.11
N GLY A 101 8.51 -7.71 8.42
CA GLY A 101 9.19 -6.86 9.40
C GLY A 101 10.71 -6.95 9.30
N GLU A 102 11.25 -8.16 9.22
CA GLU A 102 12.70 -8.38 9.03
C GLU A 102 13.18 -7.82 7.69
N TRP A 103 12.39 -8.01 6.62
CA TRP A 103 12.72 -7.50 5.29
C TRP A 103 12.84 -5.98 5.28
N ILE A 104 11.91 -5.25 5.88
CA ILE A 104 11.94 -3.78 5.97
C ILE A 104 13.17 -3.31 6.76
N VAL A 105 13.51 -3.96 7.87
CA VAL A 105 14.62 -3.53 8.73
C VAL A 105 15.99 -3.84 8.13
N ASN A 106 16.13 -4.98 7.45
CA ASN A 106 17.40 -5.43 6.87
C ASN A 106 17.78 -4.63 5.62
N GLU A 107 16.80 -4.27 4.81
CA GLU A 107 17.03 -3.51 3.59
C GLU A 107 16.81 -2.02 3.86
N ARG A 108 17.88 -1.33 4.25
CA ARG A 108 17.87 0.10 4.63
C ARG A 108 17.26 1.01 3.57
N SER A 109 17.22 0.58 2.31
CA SER A 109 16.60 1.32 1.23
C SER A 109 15.06 1.31 1.30
N LEU A 110 14.41 0.46 2.09
CA LEU A 110 12.93 0.36 2.08
C LEU A 110 12.23 1.26 3.11
N GLY A 111 12.97 2.20 3.67
CA GLY A 111 12.47 3.21 4.60
C GLY A 111 12.53 2.80 6.07
N SER A 112 11.61 3.31 6.88
CA SER A 112 11.61 3.17 8.35
C SER A 112 10.36 2.48 8.86
N LEU A 113 10.54 1.61 9.86
CA LEU A 113 9.46 0.95 10.58
C LEU A 113 9.48 1.35 12.04
N ARG A 114 8.40 1.93 12.54
CA ARG A 114 8.27 2.36 13.94
C ARG A 114 6.88 2.08 14.50
N LYS A 115 6.82 1.71 15.77
CA LYS A 115 5.55 1.41 16.44
C LYS A 115 4.84 2.72 16.81
N ILE A 116 3.55 2.84 16.48
CA ILE A 116 2.74 4.04 16.75
C ILE A 116 1.64 3.81 17.79
N CYS A 117 1.12 2.58 17.92
CA CYS A 117 0.31 2.14 19.06
C CYS A 117 0.37 0.62 19.24
N ASN A 118 -0.31 0.05 20.24
CA ASN A 118 -0.15 -1.34 20.71
C ASN A 118 0.01 -2.39 19.60
N ASP A 119 -0.83 -2.35 18.57
CA ASP A 119 -0.84 -3.35 17.49
C ASP A 119 -0.55 -2.75 16.10
N LEU A 120 -0.11 -1.49 16.04
CA LEU A 120 0.02 -0.73 14.80
C LEU A 120 1.41 -0.12 14.66
N TRP A 121 1.97 -0.31 13.48
CA TRP A 121 3.27 0.17 13.06
C TRP A 121 3.11 1.10 11.87
N LEU A 122 3.87 2.18 11.87
CA LEU A 122 4.05 3.04 10.72
C LEU A 122 5.28 2.58 9.94
N TRP A 123 5.06 2.22 8.68
CA TRP A 123 6.09 1.97 7.70
C TRP A 123 6.13 3.12 6.69
N GLU A 124 7.17 3.94 6.80
CA GLU A 124 7.42 5.09 5.92
C GLU A 124 8.38 4.65 4.81
N VAL A 125 8.06 4.97 3.57
CA VAL A 125 8.83 4.53 2.38
C VAL A 125 9.22 5.75 1.55
N GLY A 126 10.51 5.84 1.22
CA GLY A 126 11.04 6.87 0.34
C GLY A 126 10.37 6.82 -1.04
N LYS A 127 10.10 7.98 -1.63
CA LYS A 127 9.34 8.07 -2.89
C LYS A 127 10.00 7.30 -4.04
N GLU A 128 11.33 7.30 -4.08
CA GLU A 128 12.12 6.61 -5.11
C GLU A 128 12.04 5.08 -4.95
N GLU A 129 11.67 4.62 -3.75
CA GLU A 129 11.76 3.22 -3.33
C GLU A 129 10.42 2.50 -3.49
N ILE A 130 9.32 3.26 -3.56
CA ILE A 130 7.95 2.75 -3.65
C ILE A 130 7.77 1.82 -4.85
N GLU A 131 8.34 2.15 -6.02
CA GLU A 131 8.20 1.31 -7.21
C GLU A 131 8.93 -0.03 -7.03
N GLY A 132 10.17 0.01 -6.52
CA GLY A 132 10.96 -1.18 -6.21
C GLY A 132 10.30 -2.06 -5.15
N ALA A 133 9.81 -1.45 -4.07
CA ALA A 133 9.09 -2.14 -3.01
C ALA A 133 7.82 -2.81 -3.52
N ASN A 134 6.99 -2.08 -4.30
CA ASN A 134 5.81 -2.65 -4.92
C ASN A 134 6.14 -3.84 -5.84
N LYS A 135 7.23 -3.73 -6.61
CA LYS A 135 7.68 -4.83 -7.47
C LYS A 135 8.10 -6.06 -6.66
N CYS A 136 8.99 -5.90 -5.69
CA CYS A 136 9.46 -7.02 -4.86
C CYS A 136 8.33 -7.71 -4.11
N LEU A 137 7.45 -6.94 -3.46
CA LEU A 137 6.33 -7.50 -2.69
C LEU A 137 5.23 -8.05 -3.58
N GLY A 138 5.02 -7.43 -4.75
CA GLY A 138 4.09 -7.91 -5.77
C GLY A 138 4.53 -9.25 -6.36
N ASP A 139 5.81 -9.38 -6.71
CA ASP A 139 6.40 -10.63 -7.19
C ASP A 139 6.40 -11.73 -6.10
N ALA A 140 6.47 -11.34 -4.82
CA ALA A 140 6.29 -12.24 -3.68
C ALA A 140 4.83 -12.66 -3.43
N GLY A 141 3.86 -12.06 -4.15
CA GLY A 141 2.45 -12.41 -4.08
C GLY A 141 1.71 -11.88 -2.85
N ILE A 142 2.25 -10.87 -2.16
CA ILE A 142 1.67 -10.35 -0.91
C ILE A 142 0.89 -9.04 -1.09
N LEU A 143 0.86 -8.49 -2.30
CA LEU A 143 0.09 -7.32 -2.66
C LEU A 143 -1.22 -7.70 -3.36
N LEU A 144 -2.34 -7.18 -2.88
CA LEU A 144 -3.66 -7.50 -3.41
C LEU A 144 -3.88 -6.96 -4.82
N ALA A 145 -3.54 -5.70 -5.03
CA ALA A 145 -3.84 -5.02 -6.29
C ALA A 145 -2.66 -5.07 -7.27
N TRP A 146 -1.62 -5.86 -6.99
CA TRP A 146 -0.49 -5.98 -7.90
C TRP A 146 -0.87 -6.69 -9.20
N GLN A 147 -0.42 -6.11 -10.31
CA GLN A 147 -0.33 -6.77 -11.60
C GLN A 147 1.08 -6.58 -12.14
N SER A 148 1.71 -7.69 -12.56
CA SER A 148 2.99 -7.60 -13.24
C SER A 148 2.85 -6.71 -14.48
N PRO A 149 3.77 -5.76 -14.71
CA PRO A 149 3.79 -4.98 -15.94
C PRO A 149 3.86 -5.96 -17.11
N SER A 150 2.81 -6.04 -17.93
CA SER A 150 2.86 -6.88 -19.12
C SER A 150 3.97 -6.34 -20.04
N PRO A 151 4.84 -7.19 -20.60
CA PRO A 151 5.76 -6.74 -21.63
C PRO A 151 4.93 -6.10 -22.76
N THR A 152 5.28 -4.86 -23.11
CA THR A 152 4.62 -4.11 -24.19
C THR A 152 4.66 -4.99 -25.43
N LYS A 153 3.50 -5.55 -25.83
CA LYS A 153 3.42 -6.25 -27.12
C LYS A 153 3.87 -5.24 -28.19
N PRO A 154 4.85 -5.57 -29.05
CA PRO A 154 5.24 -4.68 -30.13
C PRO A 154 3.99 -4.33 -30.92
N SER A 155 3.78 -3.04 -31.19
CA SER A 155 2.64 -2.57 -31.95
C SER A 155 2.64 -3.30 -33.29
N ARG A 156 1.66 -4.19 -33.51
CA ARG A 156 1.42 -4.73 -34.84
C ARG A 156 0.96 -3.56 -35.69
N THR A 157 1.87 -3.01 -36.50
CA THR A 157 1.49 -2.25 -37.68
C THR A 157 0.58 -3.16 -38.50
N LEU A 158 -0.66 -2.73 -38.68
CA LEU A 158 -1.59 -3.42 -39.57
C LEU A 158 -1.04 -3.30 -41.00
N PRO A 159 -1.10 -4.40 -41.79
CA PRO A 159 -0.71 -4.37 -43.20
C PRO A 159 -1.67 -3.54 -44.05
#